data_AF-A0A7V5PZB7-F1
#
_entry.id   AF-A0A7V5PZB7-F1
#
_cell.length_a   1.000
_cell.length_b   1.000
_cell.length_c   1.000
_cell.angle_alpha   90.00
_cell.angle_beta   90.00
_cell.angle_gamma   90.00
#
_symmetry.space_group_name_H-M   'P 1'
#
loop_
_entity.id
_entity.type
_entity.pdbx_description
1 polymer ?
#
loop_
_entity_poly.entity_id
_entity_poly.type
_entity_poly.pdbx_seq_one_letter_code
_entity_poly.pdbx_strand_id
1 'polypeptide(L)' 'IVVGANDVVNPVARTDPDSPIYGMPIIDVDKARTVVVIKRSLSPGFAKIPNPLFAADNTLMLFSDAQKALIEIASALKEG' A
#
# COMPACT_ATOMS: atom_id res chain seq x y z
N ILE A 1 -4.73 6.77 2.07
CA ILE A 1 -3.95 6.04 3.10
C ILE A 1 -4.28 4.56 2.95
N VAL A 2 -3.27 3.71 2.85
CA VAL A 2 -3.38 2.26 2.74
C VAL A 2 -2.81 1.66 4.01
N VAL A 3 -3.60 0.86 4.74
CA VAL A 3 -3.20 0.31 6.04
C VAL A 3 -3.10 -1.20 5.94
N GLY A 4 -1.88 -1.75 6.03
CA GLY A 4 -1.63 -3.20 6.04
C GLY A 4 -1.99 -3.95 4.76
N ALA A 5 -2.61 -3.32 3.76
CA ALA A 5 -2.99 -3.94 2.51
C ALA A 5 -1.81 -4.02 1.54
N ASN A 6 -1.77 -5.10 0.75
CA ASN A 6 -0.75 -5.32 -0.28
C ASN A 6 -1.39 -5.78 -1.59
N ASP A 7 -1.88 -7.02 -1.67
CA ASP A 7 -2.33 -7.62 -2.93
C ASP A 7 -3.55 -6.89 -3.52
N VAL A 8 -4.50 -6.47 -2.68
CA VAL A 8 -5.73 -5.75 -3.09
C VAL A 8 -5.51 -4.33 -3.60
N VAL A 9 -4.27 -3.84 -3.54
CA VAL A 9 -3.84 -2.54 -4.08
C VAL A 9 -2.67 -2.68 -5.06
N ASN A 10 -2.34 -3.91 -5.48
CA ASN A 10 -1.15 -4.16 -6.30
C ASN A 10 -1.44 -3.96 -7.80
N PRO A 11 -0.87 -2.92 -8.46
CA PRO A 11 -1.22 -2.57 -9.84
C PRO A 11 -0.97 -3.68 -10.86
N VAL A 12 -0.10 -4.65 -10.55
CA VAL A 12 0.19 -5.80 -11.42
C VAL A 12 -1.04 -6.62 -11.77
N ALA A 13 -2.08 -6.60 -10.93
CA ALA A 13 -3.36 -7.24 -11.23
C ALA A 13 -4.01 -6.71 -12.53
N ARG A 14 -3.65 -5.48 -12.94
CA ARG A 14 -4.17 -4.83 -14.17
C ARG A 14 -3.13 -4.80 -15.31
N THR A 15 -1.84 -4.87 -15.02
CA THR A 15 -0.78 -4.56 -16.00
C THR A 15 0.02 -5.78 -16.46
N ASP A 16 0.01 -6.88 -15.71
CA ASP A 16 0.87 -8.04 -15.98
C ASP A 16 0.03 -9.31 -16.12
N PRO A 17 -0.22 -9.79 -17.36
CA PRO A 17 -0.96 -11.02 -17.64
C PRO A 17 -0.38 -12.30 -17.04
N ASP A 18 0.93 -12.33 -16.76
CA ASP A 18 1.63 -13.49 -16.20
C ASP A 18 1.57 -13.50 -14.66
N SER A 19 1.07 -12.43 -14.05
CA SER A 19 0.94 -12.31 -12.60
C SER A 19 -0.14 -13.25 -12.05
N PRO A 20 0.10 -13.91 -10.90
CA PRO A 20 -0.90 -14.79 -10.27
C PRO A 20 -2.16 -14.05 -9.79
N ILE A 21 -2.14 -12.72 -9.75
CA ILE A 21 -3.29 -11.88 -9.41
C ILE A 21 -3.85 -11.11 -10.61
N TYR A 22 -3.45 -11.47 -11.84
CA TYR A 22 -3.98 -10.83 -13.03
C TYR A 22 -5.50 -11.00 -13.13
N GLY A 23 -6.19 -9.90 -13.43
CA GLY A 23 -7.65 -9.85 -13.50
C GLY A 23 -8.36 -9.77 -12.14
N MET A 24 -7.63 -9.84 -11.02
CA MET A 24 -8.21 -9.63 -9.69
C MET A 24 -8.73 -8.19 -9.57
N PRO A 25 -9.99 -7.96 -9.16
CA PRO A 25 -10.47 -6.62 -8.86
C PRO A 25 -9.66 -6.01 -7.71
N ILE A 26 -9.06 -4.84 -7.94
CA ILE A 26 -8.26 -4.11 -6.96
C ILE A 26 -8.78 -2.69 -6.78
N ILE A 27 -8.33 -2.02 -5.73
CA ILE A 27 -8.57 -0.59 -5.52
C ILE A 27 -7.47 0.19 -6.24
N ASP A 28 -7.85 1.10 -7.14
CA ASP A 28 -6.95 1.95 -7.94
C ASP A 28 -6.29 3.07 -7.11
N VAL A 29 -5.62 2.72 -6.03
CA VAL A 29 -4.99 3.69 -5.12
C VAL A 29 -3.83 4.44 -5.79
N ASP A 30 -3.18 3.83 -6.77
CA ASP A 30 -2.10 4.43 -7.58
C ASP A 30 -2.54 5.68 -8.34
N LYS A 31 -3.85 5.83 -8.62
CA LYS A 31 -4.42 7.01 -9.28
C LYS A 31 -4.60 8.21 -8.35
N ALA A 32 -4.41 8.05 -7.03
CA ALA A 32 -4.51 9.15 -6.10
C ALA A 32 -3.33 10.14 -6.25
N ARG A 33 -3.55 11.41 -5.89
CA ARG A 33 -2.47 12.43 -5.89
C ARG A 33 -1.30 12.02 -5.00
N THR A 34 -1.59 11.40 -3.85
CA THR A 34 -0.59 10.94 -2.89
C THR A 34 -1.11 9.69 -2.20
N VAL A 35 -0.28 8.66 -2.15
CA VAL A 35 -0.55 7.41 -1.44
C VAL A 35 0.39 7.33 -0.25
N VAL A 36 -0.14 7.00 0.92
CA VAL A 36 0.67 6.66 2.10
C VAL A 36 0.37 5.21 2.44
N VAL A 37 1.39 4.36 2.42
CA VAL A 37 1.27 2.93 2.74
C VAL A 37 1.87 2.68 4.11
N ILE A 38 1.07 2.13 5.01
CA ILE A 38 1.48 1.77 6.37
C ILE A 38 1.70 0.25 6.44
N LYS A 39 2.95 -0.17 6.63
CA LYS A 39 3.32 -1.59 6.81
C LYS A 39 4.65 -1.71 7.54
N ARG A 40 4.97 -2.88 8.08
CA ARG A 40 6.19 -3.07 8.91
C ARG A 40 7.49 -3.19 8.12
N SER A 41 7.43 -3.60 6.86
CA SER A 41 8.61 -3.91 6.02
C SER A 41 8.22 -3.93 4.54
N LEU A 42 9.13 -4.25 3.62
CA LEU A 42 8.81 -4.52 2.21
C LEU A 42 8.34 -5.96 1.92
N SER A 43 8.07 -6.76 2.95
CA SER A 43 7.63 -8.15 2.79
C SER A 43 6.40 -8.29 1.89
N PRO A 44 6.34 -9.32 1.03
CA PRO A 44 5.23 -9.51 0.10
C PRO A 44 3.94 -9.92 0.81
N GLY A 45 2.82 -9.82 0.09
CA GLY A 45 1.51 -10.26 0.55
C GLY A 45 1.30 -11.77 0.44
N PHE A 46 0.04 -12.17 0.37
CA PHE A 46 -0.34 -13.58 0.23
C PHE A 46 0.09 -14.14 -1.13
N ALA A 47 -0.03 -13.34 -2.19
CA ALA A 47 0.39 -13.71 -3.54
C ALA A 47 1.91 -13.86 -3.70
N LYS A 48 2.71 -13.48 -2.70
CA LYS A 48 4.19 -13.58 -2.68
C LYS A 48 4.91 -12.87 -3.82
N ILE A 49 4.26 -11.88 -4.44
CA ILE A 49 4.84 -11.06 -5.51
C ILE A 49 5.22 -9.66 -5.02
N PRO A 50 6.18 -8.99 -5.69
CA PRO A 50 6.44 -7.58 -5.47
C PRO A 50 5.22 -6.70 -5.79
N ASN A 51 5.13 -5.55 -5.14
CA ASN A 51 4.10 -4.55 -5.41
C ASN A 51 4.74 -3.25 -5.91
N PRO A 52 4.65 -2.94 -7.22
CA PRO A 52 5.22 -1.74 -7.82
C PRO A 52 4.71 -0.44 -7.19
N LEU A 53 3.52 -0.44 -6.57
CA LEU A 53 2.98 0.73 -5.85
C LEU A 53 3.98 1.28 -4.83
N PHE A 54 4.76 0.41 -4.17
CA PHE A 54 5.69 0.81 -3.11
C PHE A 54 6.90 1.61 -3.62
N ALA A 55 7.13 1.61 -4.94
CA ALA A 55 8.20 2.36 -5.59
C ALA A 55 7.65 3.48 -6.49
N ALA A 56 6.33 3.71 -6.51
CA ALA A 56 5.74 4.77 -7.32
C ALA A 56 6.06 6.16 -6.74
N ASP A 57 6.29 7.15 -7.62
CA ASP A 57 6.69 8.51 -7.24
C ASP A 57 5.68 9.22 -6.32
N ASN A 58 4.40 8.88 -6.45
CA ASN A 58 3.33 9.43 -5.62
C ASN A 58 3.08 8.63 -4.33
N THR A 59 3.90 7.62 -4.03
CA THR A 59 3.75 6.76 -2.85
C THR A 59 4.81 7.04 -1.80
N LEU A 60 4.34 7.24 -0.57
CA LEU A 60 5.16 7.35 0.63
C LEU A 60 5.00 6.09 1.48
N MET A 61 6.12 5.49 1.87
CA MET A 61 6.15 4.33 2.75
C MET A 61 6.31 4.77 4.21
N LEU A 62 5.33 4.44 5.05
CA LEU A 62 5.41 4.59 6.50
C LEU A 62 5.67 3.23 7.15
N PHE A 63 6.93 2.97 7.50
CA PHE A 63 7.32 1.70 8.13
C PHE A 63 6.97 1.66 9.61
N SER A 64 5.84 1.05 9.94
CA SER A 64 5.36 0.94 11.32
C SER A 64 4.32 -0.17 11.48
N ASP A 65 4.02 -0.52 12.72
CA ASP A 65 2.80 -1.25 13.06
C ASP A 65 1.57 -0.38 12.75
N ALA A 66 0.50 -1.00 12.25
CA ALA A 66 -0.67 -0.29 11.77
C ALA A 66 -1.39 0.49 12.89
N GLN A 67 -1.59 -0.14 14.06
CA GLN A 67 -2.26 0.51 15.17
C GLN A 67 -1.40 1.65 15.72
N LYS A 68 -0.10 1.39 15.93
CA LYS A 68 0.84 2.40 16.42
C LYS A 68 0.85 3.64 15.51
N ALA A 69 1.01 3.45 14.20
CA ALA A 69 1.04 4.55 13.23
C ALA A 69 -0.24 5.39 13.25
N LEU A 70 -1.41 4.74 13.30
CA LEU A 70 -2.69 5.46 13.31
C LEU A 70 -2.88 6.27 14.59
N ILE A 71 -2.46 5.74 15.74
CA ILE A 71 -2.49 6.49 17.01
C ILE A 71 -1.56 7.70 16.95
N GLU A 72 -0.33 7.53 16.47
CA GLU A 72 0.64 8.63 16.33
C GLU A 72 0.14 9.72 15.39
N ILE A 73 -0.43 9.35 14.23
CA ILE A 73 -1.05 10.30 13.29
C ILE A 73 -2.21 11.04 13.96
N ALA A 74 -3.11 10.32 14.65
CA ALA A 74 -4.27 10.92 15.30
C ALA A 74 -3.87 11.87 16.44
N SER A 75 -2.80 11.56 17.18
CA SER A 75 -2.25 12.46 18.21
C SER A 75 -1.62 13.71 17.60
N ALA A 76 -0.77 13.54 16.57
CA ALA A 76 -0.13 14.67 15.90
C ALA A 76 -1.14 15.66 15.29
N LEU A 77 -2.28 15.16 14.77
CA LEU A 77 -3.36 16.00 14.24
C LEU A 77 -4.14 16.79 15.31
N LYS A 78 -4.04 16.42 16.59
CA LYS A 78 -4.67 17.17 17.69
C LYS A 78 -3.79 18.27 18.24
N GLU A 79 -2.48 18.16 18.03
CA GLU A 79 -1.48 19.12 18.51
C GLU A 79 -1.23 20.27 17.51
N GLY A 80 -1.64 20.11 16.25
CA GLY A 80 -1.62 21.14 15.21
C GLY A 80 -2.98 21.79 15.01
#